data_AF-A6DSS0-F1
#
_entry.id   AF-A6DSS0-F1
#
_cell.length_a   1.000
_cell.length_b   1.000
_cell.length_c   1.000
_cell.angle_alpha   90.00
_cell.angle_beta   90.00
_cell.angle_gamma   90.00
#
_symmetry.space_group_name_H-M   'P 1'
#
loop_
_entity.id
_entity.type
_entity.pdbx_description
1 polymer ?
#
loop_
_entity_poly.entity_id
_entity_poly.type
_entity_poly.pdbx_seq_one_letter_code
_entity_poly.pdbx_strand_id
1 'polypeptide(L)'
;MRRAHFIFLTKANGGNHLRHLKKFIRKHNTKAEIIECTHRPKYLKSLINQNQSLLSVLKGKKIAAISAIAVPQSFEDFLIGFGAEIVYKERYADHHMYYQDEVDTFVKNSESAGAELIVTTEKDAVRFPEIKNSSIDITYLRVEIDILSGEESFNECISRICFS
;
A
#
# COMPACT_ATOMS: atom_id res chain seq x y z
N MET A 1 -17.31 -18.99 -7.55
CA MET A 1 -17.84 -18.41 -6.28
C MET A 1 -18.74 -19.36 -5.46
N ARG A 2 -19.39 -20.37 -6.05
CA ARG A 2 -20.42 -21.20 -5.38
C ARG A 2 -19.92 -22.09 -4.21
N ARG A 3 -18.60 -22.32 -4.12
CA ARG A 3 -17.94 -23.08 -3.03
C ARG A 3 -17.41 -22.21 -1.88
N ALA A 4 -17.46 -20.89 -2.02
CA ALA A 4 -16.92 -19.99 -1.01
C ALA A 4 -17.89 -19.89 0.17
N HIS A 5 -17.36 -20.00 1.39
CA HIS A 5 -18.08 -19.70 2.64
C HIS A 5 -17.88 -18.25 3.07
N PHE A 6 -16.76 -17.63 2.66
CA PHE A 6 -16.44 -16.23 2.88
C PHE A 6 -15.96 -15.61 1.56
N ILE A 7 -16.35 -14.36 1.31
CA ILE A 7 -15.93 -13.58 0.15
C ILE A 7 -15.39 -12.24 0.65
N PHE A 8 -14.10 -12.02 0.46
CA PHE A 8 -13.44 -10.76 0.77
C PHE A 8 -13.49 -9.83 -0.44
N LEU A 9 -14.07 -8.64 -0.26
CA LEU A 9 -14.01 -7.54 -1.22
C LEU A 9 -12.85 -6.64 -0.81
N THR A 10 -11.71 -6.81 -1.48
CA THR A 10 -10.52 -5.99 -1.24
C THR A 10 -10.62 -4.65 -1.98
N LYS A 11 -9.92 -3.63 -1.46
CA LYS A 11 -9.96 -2.24 -1.97
C LYS A 11 -11.37 -1.62 -1.96
N ALA A 12 -12.22 -2.06 -1.04
CA ALA A 12 -13.54 -1.45 -0.85
C ALA A 12 -13.37 0.00 -0.39
N ASN A 13 -14.12 0.93 -0.99
CA ASN A 13 -14.12 2.34 -0.63
C ASN A 13 -15.52 2.87 -0.24
N GLY A 14 -16.45 1.95 0.05
CA GLY A 14 -17.84 2.27 0.42
C GLY A 14 -18.71 2.85 -0.71
N GLY A 15 -18.19 2.96 -1.95
CA GLY A 15 -18.90 3.55 -3.07
C GLY A 15 -20.06 2.71 -3.63
N ASN A 16 -20.93 3.35 -4.41
CA ASN A 16 -22.13 2.73 -5.01
C ASN A 16 -21.84 1.48 -5.86
N HIS A 17 -20.64 1.35 -6.42
CA HIS A 17 -20.24 0.17 -7.20
C HIS A 17 -20.24 -1.12 -6.35
N LEU A 18 -19.95 -1.02 -5.05
CA LEU A 18 -19.98 -2.16 -4.12
C LEU A 18 -21.41 -2.70 -3.96
N ARG A 19 -22.43 -1.84 -4.05
CA ARG A 19 -23.84 -2.27 -3.97
C ARG A 19 -24.21 -3.18 -5.13
N HIS A 20 -23.81 -2.81 -6.35
CA HIS A 20 -24.06 -3.63 -7.55
C HIS A 20 -23.26 -4.94 -7.50
N LEU A 21 -22.00 -4.88 -7.07
CA LEU A 21 -21.16 -6.05 -6.91
C LEU A 21 -21.70 -7.03 -5.85
N LYS A 22 -22.13 -6.54 -4.69
CA LYS A 22 -22.77 -7.35 -3.64
C LYS A 22 -24.05 -8.02 -4.15
N LYS A 23 -24.89 -7.28 -4.90
CA LYS A 23 -26.11 -7.85 -5.51
C LYS A 23 -25.78 -8.96 -6.50
N PHE A 24 -24.74 -8.76 -7.33
CA PHE A 24 -24.24 -9.79 -8.23
C PHE A 24 -23.76 -11.02 -7.47
N ILE A 25 -22.91 -10.85 -6.44
CA ILE A 25 -22.41 -11.95 -5.62
C ILE A 25 -23.56 -12.72 -4.98
N ARG A 26 -24.55 -12.03 -4.41
CA ARG A 26 -25.72 -12.65 -3.76
C ARG A 26 -26.57 -13.47 -4.72
N LYS A 27 -26.65 -13.07 -6.00
CA LYS A 27 -27.33 -13.85 -7.05
C LYS A 27 -26.64 -15.20 -7.31
N HIS A 28 -25.32 -15.27 -7.13
CA HIS A 28 -24.51 -16.46 -7.43
C HIS A 28 -24.09 -17.26 -6.19
N ASN A 29 -24.14 -16.66 -5.01
CA ASN A 29 -23.85 -17.28 -3.73
C ASN A 29 -24.67 -16.58 -2.62
N THR A 30 -25.74 -17.27 -2.20
CA THR A 30 -26.66 -16.78 -1.17
C THR A 30 -26.16 -16.97 0.25
N LYS A 31 -25.11 -17.79 0.46
CA LYS A 31 -24.67 -18.24 1.79
C LYS A 31 -23.36 -17.62 2.26
N ALA A 32 -22.47 -17.26 1.34
CA ALA A 32 -21.15 -16.76 1.74
C ALA A 32 -21.26 -15.45 2.50
N GLU A 33 -20.55 -15.30 3.61
CA GLU A 33 -20.40 -14.00 4.25
C GLU A 33 -19.55 -13.08 3.37
N ILE A 34 -19.93 -11.81 3.28
CA ILE A 34 -19.21 -10.81 2.48
C ILE A 34 -18.53 -9.84 3.44
N ILE A 35 -17.20 -9.85 3.40
CA ILE A 35 -16.36 -9.00 4.25
C ILE A 35 -15.75 -7.94 3.34
N GLU A 36 -15.91 -6.66 3.70
CA GLU A 36 -15.31 -5.56 2.96
C GLU A 36 -14.02 -5.11 3.62
N CYS A 37 -12.96 -5.05 2.82
CA CYS A 37 -11.63 -4.69 3.28
C CYS A 37 -11.09 -3.51 2.48
N THR A 38 -10.43 -2.58 3.16
CA THR A 38 -9.74 -1.46 2.53
C THR A 38 -8.28 -1.41 2.93
N HIS A 39 -7.49 -0.66 2.15
CA HIS A 39 -6.09 -0.38 2.48
C HIS A 39 -6.03 0.93 3.25
N ARG A 40 -5.46 0.87 4.45
CA ARG A 40 -5.32 2.02 5.35
C ARG A 40 -3.84 2.34 5.56
N PRO A 41 -3.31 3.41 4.95
CA PRO A 41 -2.00 3.93 5.27
C PRO A 41 -1.90 4.33 6.77
N LYS A 42 -0.77 4.04 7.41
CA LYS A 42 -0.58 4.26 8.86
C LYS A 42 0.53 5.28 9.16
N TYR A 43 1.74 5.00 8.68
CA TYR A 43 2.94 5.80 8.94
C TYR A 43 3.98 5.56 7.84
N LEU A 44 5.01 6.40 7.82
CA LEU A 44 6.23 6.16 7.06
C LEU A 44 7.30 5.59 7.99
N LYS A 45 8.14 4.69 7.48
CA LYS A 45 9.26 4.13 8.23
C LYS A 45 10.55 4.20 7.42
N SER A 46 11.58 4.81 8.01
CA SER A 46 12.90 4.97 7.37
C SER A 46 13.58 3.61 7.23
N LEU A 47 14.18 3.38 6.06
CA LEU A 47 15.01 2.20 5.80
C LEU A 47 16.38 2.27 6.47
N ILE A 48 16.82 3.47 6.85
CA ILE A 48 18.18 3.71 7.37
C ILE A 48 18.20 3.55 8.88
N ASN A 49 17.40 4.35 9.59
CA ASN A 49 17.42 4.42 11.06
C ASN A 49 16.19 3.78 11.72
N GLN A 50 15.28 3.19 10.93
CA GLN A 50 14.05 2.54 11.41
C GLN A 50 13.06 3.46 12.14
N ASN A 51 13.30 4.79 12.14
CA ASN A 51 12.39 5.75 12.73
C ASN A 51 11.05 5.77 11.99
N GLN A 52 9.98 5.98 12.75
CA GLN A 52 8.63 6.12 12.23
C GLN A 52 8.21 7.59 12.26
N SER A 53 7.53 8.02 11.20
CA SER A 53 6.93 9.35 11.11
C SER A 53 5.45 9.26 10.73
N LEU A 54 4.66 10.17 11.30
CA LEU A 54 3.24 10.28 10.98
C LEU A 54 3.05 10.77 9.54
N LEU A 55 1.95 10.38 8.90
CA LEU A 55 1.66 10.77 7.51
C LEU A 55 1.48 12.29 7.32
N SER A 56 1.27 13.04 8.41
CA SER A 56 1.22 14.51 8.36
C SER A 56 2.50 15.15 7.84
N VAL A 57 3.65 14.47 7.90
CA VAL A 57 4.92 14.95 7.34
C VAL A 57 4.89 15.07 5.82
N LEU A 58 3.95 14.40 5.15
CA LEU A 58 3.80 14.46 3.68
C LEU A 58 3.15 15.76 3.22
N LYS A 59 2.44 16.48 4.09
CA LYS A 59 1.66 17.66 3.69
C LYS A 59 2.54 18.79 3.16
N GLY A 60 2.39 19.12 1.88
CA GLY A 60 3.16 20.15 1.18
C GLY A 60 4.62 19.76 0.88
N LYS A 61 5.01 18.51 1.17
CA LYS A 61 6.38 18.03 0.99
C LYS A 61 6.59 17.58 -0.45
N LYS A 62 7.72 17.97 -1.04
CA LYS A 62 8.17 17.44 -2.33
C LYS A 62 8.80 16.07 -2.11
N ILE A 63 8.26 15.05 -2.76
CA ILE A 63 8.72 13.68 -2.61
C ILE A 63 9.08 13.05 -3.95
N ALA A 64 9.95 12.04 -3.90
CA ALA A 64 10.15 11.11 -4.98
C ALA A 64 9.52 9.75 -4.64
N ALA A 65 8.85 9.13 -5.61
CA ALA A 65 8.15 7.86 -5.41
C ALA A 65 8.73 6.75 -6.31
N ILE A 66 9.07 5.60 -5.72
CA ILE A 66 9.57 4.42 -6.44
C ILE A 66 8.73 3.21 -6.08
N SER A 67 8.34 2.39 -7.06
CA SER A 67 7.58 1.17 -6.77
C SER A 67 7.65 0.10 -7.86
N ALA A 68 7.55 -1.16 -7.44
CA ALA A 68 7.53 -2.37 -8.26
C ALA A 68 6.33 -3.25 -7.88
N ILE A 69 5.14 -2.63 -7.90
CA ILE A 69 3.86 -3.27 -7.59
C ILE A 69 2.92 -3.27 -8.80
N ALA A 70 1.99 -4.22 -8.84
CA ALA A 70 1.01 -4.36 -9.93
C ALA A 70 0.20 -3.09 -10.27
N VAL A 71 -0.08 -2.22 -9.29
CA VAL A 71 -0.86 -0.98 -9.50
C VAL A 71 -0.18 0.20 -8.79
N PRO A 72 0.90 0.78 -9.36
CA PRO A 72 1.66 1.87 -8.76
C PRO A 72 0.81 3.11 -8.46
N GLN A 73 -0.15 3.41 -9.33
CA GLN A 73 -1.03 4.57 -9.19
C GLN A 73 -1.77 4.58 -7.85
N SER A 74 -2.21 3.41 -7.37
CA SER A 74 -2.92 3.31 -6.07
C SER A 74 -2.03 3.71 -4.89
N PHE A 75 -0.71 3.50 -4.99
CA PHE A 75 0.25 3.92 -3.99
C PHE A 75 0.52 5.43 -4.08
N GLU A 76 0.74 5.94 -5.30
CA GLU A 76 0.93 7.37 -5.55
C GLU A 76 -0.28 8.21 -5.08
N ASP A 77 -1.50 7.73 -5.33
CA ASP A 77 -2.75 8.38 -4.92
C ASP A 77 -2.84 8.49 -3.39
N PHE A 78 -2.31 7.51 -2.63
CA PHE A 78 -2.24 7.65 -1.17
C PHE A 78 -1.33 8.81 -0.77
N LEU A 79 -0.13 8.89 -1.34
CA LEU A 79 0.84 9.94 -1.01
C LEU A 79 0.28 11.33 -1.33
N ILE A 80 -0.30 11.48 -2.52
CA ILE A 80 -0.97 12.72 -2.95
C ILE A 80 -2.15 13.04 -2.03
N GLY A 81 -2.94 12.03 -1.63
CA GLY A 81 -4.06 12.17 -0.70
C GLY A 81 -3.65 12.69 0.69
N PHE A 82 -2.41 12.44 1.13
CA PHE A 82 -1.84 13.04 2.36
C PHE A 82 -1.17 14.40 2.12
N GLY A 83 -1.27 14.94 0.91
CA GLY A 83 -0.81 16.29 0.56
C GLY A 83 0.61 16.36 0.03
N ALA A 84 1.23 15.25 -0.35
CA ALA A 84 2.55 15.26 -0.97
C ALA A 84 2.51 15.76 -2.41
N GLU A 85 3.59 16.42 -2.83
CA GLU A 85 3.87 16.76 -4.23
C GLU A 85 4.90 15.76 -4.78
N ILE A 86 4.51 14.89 -5.69
CA ILE A 86 5.44 13.93 -6.31
C ILE A 86 6.22 14.66 -7.42
N VAL A 87 7.47 15.04 -7.13
CA VAL A 87 8.35 15.75 -8.07
C VAL A 87 9.18 14.82 -8.95
N TYR A 88 9.35 13.57 -8.53
CA TYR A 88 10.02 12.52 -9.30
C TYR A 88 9.36 11.17 -9.05
N LYS A 89 9.27 10.31 -10.06
CA LYS A 89 8.83 8.94 -9.84
C LYS A 89 9.40 7.96 -10.84
N GLU A 90 9.63 6.74 -10.38
CA GLU A 90 9.97 5.60 -11.21
C GLU A 90 9.08 4.40 -10.88
N ARG A 91 8.72 3.66 -11.92
CA ARG A 91 7.89 2.45 -11.83
C ARG A 91 8.65 1.30 -12.46
N TYR A 92 8.76 0.22 -11.72
CA TYR A 92 9.39 -1.02 -12.17
C TYR A 92 8.35 -2.11 -12.36
N ALA A 93 8.73 -3.20 -13.03
CA ALA A 93 7.86 -4.36 -13.18
C ALA A 93 7.49 -4.94 -11.81
N ASP A 94 6.27 -5.46 -11.67
CA ASP A 94 5.82 -6.07 -10.42
C ASP A 94 6.80 -7.18 -10.02
N HIS A 95 7.23 -7.18 -8.75
CA HIS A 95 8.25 -8.10 -8.23
C HIS A 95 9.72 -7.79 -8.54
N HIS A 96 10.04 -6.62 -9.10
CA HIS A 96 11.44 -6.21 -9.37
C HIS A 96 12.34 -6.27 -8.14
N MET A 97 13.56 -6.80 -8.33
CA MET A 97 14.64 -6.77 -7.34
C MET A 97 15.55 -5.59 -7.68
N TYR A 98 15.69 -4.66 -6.75
CA TYR A 98 16.44 -3.44 -7.01
C TYR A 98 17.94 -3.68 -6.85
N TYR A 99 18.72 -3.20 -7.81
CA TYR A 99 20.17 -3.17 -7.70
C TYR A 99 20.65 -1.87 -7.05
N GLN A 100 21.86 -1.88 -6.48
CA GLN A 100 22.41 -0.71 -5.77
C GLN A 100 22.55 0.50 -6.68
N ASP A 101 23.00 0.31 -7.92
CA ASP A 101 23.16 1.34 -8.92
C ASP A 101 21.81 1.95 -9.37
N GLU A 102 20.76 1.15 -9.45
CA GLU A 102 19.38 1.64 -9.69
C GLU A 102 18.92 2.56 -8.57
N VAL A 103 19.10 2.13 -7.31
CA VAL A 103 18.72 2.94 -6.14
C VAL A 103 19.55 4.22 -6.06
N ASP A 104 20.87 4.15 -6.27
CA ASP A 104 21.76 5.32 -6.27
C ASP A 104 21.39 6.32 -7.38
N THR A 105 21.03 5.81 -8.56
CA THR A 105 20.58 6.63 -9.69
C THR A 105 19.25 7.30 -9.37
N PHE A 106 18.31 6.55 -8.78
CA PHE A 106 17.03 7.09 -8.34
C PHE A 106 17.21 8.20 -7.31
N VAL A 107 18.11 8.03 -6.34
CA VAL A 107 18.42 9.06 -5.33
C VAL A 107 18.94 10.34 -5.99
N LYS A 108 19.93 10.24 -6.90
CA LYS A 108 20.48 11.40 -7.61
C LYS A 108 19.43 12.15 -8.46
N ASN A 109 18.56 11.41 -9.13
CA ASN A 109 17.47 12.00 -9.91
C ASN A 109 16.43 12.67 -9.00
N SER A 110 16.16 12.07 -7.84
CA SER A 110 15.28 12.64 -6.81
C SER A 110 15.82 13.96 -6.27
N GLU A 111 17.13 14.03 -5.98
CA GLU A 111 17.81 15.28 -5.58
C GLU A 111 17.71 16.35 -6.65
N SER A 112 17.99 15.98 -7.90
CA SER A 112 17.94 16.90 -9.04
C SER A 112 16.54 17.47 -9.28
N ALA A 113 15.49 16.69 -8.96
CA ALA A 113 14.10 17.11 -8.99
C ALA A 113 13.67 17.92 -7.75
N GLY A 114 14.55 18.07 -6.75
CA GLY A 114 14.26 18.80 -5.51
C GLY A 114 13.37 18.02 -4.54
N ALA A 115 13.43 16.69 -4.54
CA ALA A 115 12.73 15.87 -3.56
C ALA A 115 13.37 16.04 -2.17
N GLU A 116 12.52 16.19 -1.15
CA GLU A 116 12.92 16.26 0.26
C GLU A 116 12.85 14.89 0.96
N LEU A 117 12.18 13.91 0.34
CA LEU A 117 11.93 12.59 0.89
C LEU A 117 11.70 11.58 -0.25
N ILE A 118 12.22 10.37 -0.10
CA ILE A 118 11.91 9.25 -0.99
C ILE A 118 10.91 8.34 -0.28
N VAL A 119 9.87 7.93 -1.01
CA VAL A 119 8.85 7.00 -0.51
C VAL A 119 8.71 5.81 -1.46
N THR A 120 8.79 4.61 -0.90
CA THR A 120 8.54 3.34 -1.57
C THR A 120 7.40 2.56 -0.89
N THR A 121 7.05 1.41 -1.43
CA THR A 121 6.11 0.49 -0.77
C THR A 121 6.83 -0.41 0.23
N GLU A 122 6.14 -0.90 1.26
CA GLU A 122 6.72 -1.88 2.19
C GLU A 122 7.19 -3.17 1.49
N LYS A 123 6.50 -3.57 0.42
CA LYS A 123 6.87 -4.74 -0.38
C LYS A 123 8.14 -4.53 -1.21
N ASP A 124 8.40 -3.30 -1.63
CA ASP A 124 9.59 -2.97 -2.40
C ASP A 124 10.78 -2.74 -1.46
N ALA A 125 10.56 -2.16 -0.28
CA ALA A 125 11.57 -2.02 0.75
C ALA A 125 12.29 -3.33 1.11
N VAL A 126 11.58 -4.48 1.12
CA VAL A 126 12.23 -5.78 1.38
C VAL A 126 13.09 -6.29 0.22
N ARG A 127 13.00 -5.66 -0.96
CA ARG A 127 13.77 -5.98 -2.16
C ARG A 127 14.83 -4.93 -2.48
N PHE A 128 14.90 -3.88 -1.67
CA PHE A 128 15.99 -2.92 -1.77
C PHE A 128 17.28 -3.57 -1.28
N PRO A 129 18.43 -3.20 -1.86
CA PRO A 129 19.72 -3.51 -1.26
C PRO A 129 19.84 -2.79 0.10
N GLU A 130 20.82 -3.19 0.90
CA GLU A 130 21.06 -2.57 2.21
C GLU A 130 21.46 -1.09 2.04
N ILE A 131 20.61 -0.16 2.49
CA ILE A 131 20.89 1.28 2.46
C ILE A 131 21.47 1.71 3.80
N LYS A 132 22.78 1.99 3.82
CA LYS A 132 23.47 2.48 5.03
C LYS A 132 23.43 3.99 5.18
N ASN A 133 23.45 4.69 4.06
CA ASN A 133 23.40 6.14 3.98
C ASN A 133 22.71 6.56 2.67
N SER A 134 22.06 7.72 2.72
CA SER A 134 21.47 8.38 1.57
C SER A 134 21.39 9.87 1.90
N SER A 135 21.54 10.71 0.89
CA SER A 135 21.41 12.17 1.01
C SER A 135 19.95 12.60 1.22
N ILE A 136 19.00 11.81 0.73
CA ILE A 136 17.56 11.94 1.00
C ILE A 136 17.11 10.72 1.80
N ASP A 137 16.37 10.91 2.89
CA ASP A 137 15.82 9.80 3.66
C ASP A 137 14.87 8.95 2.79
N ILE A 138 15.05 7.64 2.87
CA ILE A 138 14.28 6.66 2.09
C ILE A 138 13.35 5.96 3.07
N THR A 139 12.05 6.11 2.84
CA THR A 139 11.00 5.54 3.70
C THR A 139 10.09 4.62 2.92
N TYR A 140 9.45 3.68 3.60
CA TYR A 140 8.29 2.99 3.04
C TYR A 140 6.99 3.43 3.70
N LEU A 141 5.91 3.41 2.92
CA LEU A 141 4.56 3.58 3.44
C LEU A 141 4.05 2.28 4.04
N ARG A 142 3.82 2.26 5.36
CA ARG A 142 3.12 1.16 6.03
C ARG A 142 1.64 1.26 5.73
N VAL A 143 1.09 0.18 5.18
CA VAL A 143 -0.34 0.04 4.88
C VAL A 143 -0.86 -1.19 5.60
N GLU A 144 -1.99 -1.03 6.30
CA GLU A 144 -2.72 -2.13 6.90
C GLU A 144 -3.99 -2.44 6.11
N ILE A 145 -4.54 -3.62 6.33
CA ILE A 145 -5.89 -3.95 5.86
C ILE A 145 -6.85 -3.63 6.99
N ASP A 146 -7.86 -2.82 6.70
CA ASP A 146 -8.93 -2.46 7.63
C ASP A 146 -10.25 -3.09 7.16
N ILE A 147 -11.10 -3.53 8.09
CA ILE A 147 -12.38 -4.16 7.77
C ILE A 147 -13.47 -3.09 7.87
N LEU A 148 -14.12 -2.80 6.74
CA LEU A 148 -15.20 -1.82 6.68
C LEU A 148 -16.55 -2.40 7.07
N SER A 149 -16.77 -3.71 6.80
CA SER A 149 -17.96 -4.43 7.22
C SER A 149 -17.73 -5.95 7.25
N GLY A 150 -18.50 -6.65 8.08
CA GLY A 150 -18.37 -8.11 8.25
C GLY A 150 -17.27 -8.52 9.22
N GLU A 151 -16.90 -7.66 10.18
CA GLU A 151 -15.86 -7.93 11.18
C GLU A 151 -16.20 -9.13 12.08
N GLU A 152 -17.46 -9.25 12.53
CA GLU A 152 -17.92 -10.44 13.29
C GLU A 152 -17.76 -11.72 12.45
N SER A 153 -18.17 -11.68 11.18
CA SER A 153 -18.02 -12.79 10.25
C SER A 153 -16.55 -13.13 9.98
N PHE A 154 -15.66 -12.14 9.98
CA PHE A 154 -14.21 -12.34 9.89
C PHE A 154 -13.66 -13.06 11.11
N ASN A 155 -14.02 -12.61 12.32
CA ASN A 155 -13.57 -13.21 13.57
C ASN A 155 -14.08 -14.64 13.73
N GLU A 156 -15.31 -14.92 13.32
CA GLU A 156 -15.84 -16.28 13.25
C GLU A 156 -15.08 -17.16 12.25
N CYS A 157 -14.73 -16.62 11.08
CA CYS A 157 -13.91 -17.32 10.09
C CYS A 157 -12.56 -17.73 10.70
N ILE A 158 -11.86 -16.77 11.32
CA ILE A 158 -10.55 -17.04 11.96
C ILE A 158 -10.70 -18.07 13.07
N SER A 159 -11.71 -17.94 13.92
CA SER A 159 -11.91 -18.85 15.04
C SER A 159 -12.11 -20.30 14.58
N ARG A 160 -12.87 -20.50 13.49
CA ARG A 160 -13.13 -21.83 12.92
C ARG A 160 -11.95 -22.46 12.19
N ILE A 161 -10.96 -21.67 11.78
CA ILE A 161 -9.79 -22.16 11.02
C ILE A 161 -8.58 -22.35 11.94
N CYS A 162 -8.41 -21.46 12.92
CA CYS A 162 -7.22 -21.44 13.78
C CYS A 162 -7.40 -22.21 15.09
N PHE A 163 -8.64 -22.46 15.52
CA PHE A 163 -8.94 -23.19 16.76
C PHE A 163 -9.80 -24.45 16.53
N SER A 164 -9.84 -24.94 15.28
CA SER A 164 -10.37 -26.25 14.92
C SER A 164 -9.33 -27.35 15.07
#